data_AF-A0A962SQ38-F1
#
_entry.id   AF-A0A962SQ38-F1
#
_cell.length_a   1.000
_cell.length_b   1.000
_cell.length_c   1.000
_cell.angle_alpha   90.00
_cell.angle_beta   90.00
_cell.angle_gamma   90.00
#
_symmetry.space_group_name_H-M   'P 1'
#
loop_
_entity.id
_entity.type
_entity.pdbx_description
1 polymer ?
#
loop_
_entity_poly.entity_id
_entity_poly.type
_entity_poly.pdbx_seq_one_letter_code
_entity_poly.pdbx_strand_id
1 'polypeptide(L)'
;MHYSVEELNQRFPAALLIAARRLLEQGRVAQLDIRQDGSLITGLFDTPGESASRVYIRIESDATGRVALSGECSCMERVECAHIAAVLLQALTVNTGLVGEDAFPALHETPTTQFPDDGYPPSVSQRLLYGLFREPSASAGLPIRTFSASVLPNGRFDNLRGYDPAWAQRGRPPRFLRALDVQSLAELNRLPPDRQERRWLHHNPGEQLLYALLQSGRLYLRQTELALRCGDTRDSLVRWRIDSQGRQYPLFESTPATALQFR
;
A
#
# COMPACT_ATOMS: atom_id res chain seq x y z
N MET A 1 -13.59 -18.70 -21.92
CA MET A 1 -12.66 -18.01 -21.01
C MET A 1 -11.96 -19.01 -20.12
N HIS A 2 -10.65 -18.90 -19.97
CA HIS A 2 -9.81 -19.94 -19.34
C HIS A 2 -9.66 -19.78 -17.82
N TYR A 3 -10.34 -18.84 -17.17
CA TYR A 3 -10.26 -18.60 -15.72
C TYR A 3 -11.62 -18.12 -15.16
N SER A 4 -11.74 -18.08 -13.83
CA SER A 4 -12.95 -17.77 -13.06
C SER A 4 -12.70 -16.71 -11.97
N VAL A 5 -13.77 -16.14 -11.41
CA VAL A 5 -13.68 -15.18 -10.30
C VAL A 5 -13.08 -15.83 -9.04
N GLU A 6 -13.34 -17.12 -8.82
CA GLU A 6 -12.78 -17.85 -7.69
C GLU A 6 -11.25 -17.98 -7.80
N GLU A 7 -10.73 -18.26 -9.01
CA GLU A 7 -9.29 -18.27 -9.27
C GLU A 7 -8.67 -16.87 -9.10
N LEU A 8 -9.39 -15.80 -9.45
CA LEU A 8 -8.94 -14.44 -9.17
C LEU A 8 -8.88 -14.14 -7.66
N ASN A 9 -9.85 -14.61 -6.87
CA ASN A 9 -9.83 -14.47 -5.40
C ASN A 9 -8.68 -15.21 -4.74
N GLN A 10 -8.29 -16.35 -5.30
CA GLN A 10 -7.16 -17.12 -4.82
C GLN A 10 -5.83 -16.48 -5.24
N ARG A 11 -5.78 -15.84 -6.42
CA ARG A 11 -4.56 -15.27 -7.00
C ARG A 11 -4.26 -13.84 -6.56
N PHE A 12 -5.28 -13.02 -6.30
CA PHE A 12 -5.12 -11.62 -5.94
C PHE A 12 -5.57 -11.34 -4.50
N PRO A 13 -4.79 -10.59 -3.71
CA PRO A 13 -5.23 -10.09 -2.41
C PRO A 13 -6.55 -9.30 -2.52
N ALA A 14 -7.44 -9.47 -1.55
CA ALA A 14 -8.75 -8.79 -1.52
C ALA A 14 -8.65 -7.26 -1.70
N ALA A 15 -7.62 -6.63 -1.12
CA ALA A 15 -7.38 -5.19 -1.27
C ALA A 15 -7.13 -4.77 -2.74
N LEU A 16 -6.45 -5.61 -3.53
CA LEU A 16 -6.21 -5.38 -4.95
C LEU A 16 -7.48 -5.58 -5.79
N LEU A 17 -8.31 -6.56 -5.43
CA LEU A 17 -9.60 -6.77 -6.09
C LEU A 17 -10.60 -5.64 -5.81
N ILE A 18 -10.58 -5.07 -4.60
CA ILE A 18 -11.35 -3.86 -4.25
C ILE A 18 -10.86 -2.65 -5.06
N ALA A 19 -9.54 -2.47 -5.17
CA ALA A 19 -8.96 -1.40 -5.99
C ALA A 19 -9.30 -1.58 -7.48
N ALA A 20 -9.24 -2.82 -7.99
CA ALA A 20 -9.59 -3.17 -9.36
C ALA A 20 -11.05 -2.83 -9.68
N ARG A 21 -11.98 -3.14 -8.78
CA ARG A 21 -13.40 -2.80 -8.93
C ARG A 21 -13.62 -1.29 -9.04
N ARG A 22 -12.96 -0.49 -8.19
CA ARG A 22 -13.05 0.97 -8.24
C ARG A 22 -12.58 1.55 -9.58
N LEU A 23 -11.56 0.95 -10.20
CA LEU A 23 -11.10 1.36 -11.53
C LEU A 23 -12.15 1.09 -12.63
N LEU A 24 -12.89 -0.01 -12.51
CA LEU A 24 -13.97 -0.36 -13.43
C LEU A 24 -15.20 0.54 -13.26
N GLU A 25 -15.59 0.81 -12.02
CA GLU A 25 -16.70 1.74 -11.70
C GLU A 25 -16.42 3.17 -12.20
N GLN A 26 -15.16 3.58 -12.19
CA GLN A 26 -14.72 4.89 -12.71
C GLN A 26 -14.61 4.94 -14.24
N GLY A 27 -14.94 3.85 -14.94
CA GLY A 27 -14.90 3.77 -16.41
C GLY A 27 -13.50 3.95 -17.00
N ARG A 28 -12.46 3.59 -16.25
CA ARG A 28 -11.07 3.92 -16.61
C ARG A 28 -10.43 2.94 -17.59
N VAL A 29 -11.03 1.76 -17.82
CA VAL A 29 -10.59 0.87 -18.89
C VAL A 29 -11.25 1.28 -20.19
N ALA A 30 -10.48 1.92 -21.06
CA ALA A 30 -10.95 2.54 -22.28
C ALA A 30 -10.96 1.57 -23.49
N GLN A 31 -10.01 0.62 -23.55
CA GLN A 31 -9.88 -0.30 -24.71
C GLN A 31 -9.48 -1.70 -24.25
N LEU A 32 -10.46 -2.59 -24.11
CA LEU A 32 -10.28 -4.02 -23.83
C LEU A 32 -10.31 -4.82 -25.14
N ASP A 33 -9.33 -5.69 -25.36
CA ASP A 33 -9.25 -6.56 -26.54
C ASP A 33 -8.85 -7.98 -26.12
N ILE A 34 -9.70 -8.95 -26.46
CA ILE A 34 -9.58 -10.36 -26.09
C ILE A 34 -9.31 -11.14 -27.37
N ARG A 35 -8.16 -11.82 -27.43
CA ARG A 35 -7.66 -12.57 -28.60
C ARG A 35 -7.36 -14.02 -28.26
N GLN A 36 -7.24 -14.84 -29.30
CA GLN A 36 -6.86 -16.26 -29.20
C GLN A 36 -7.73 -17.01 -28.16
N ASP A 37 -9.05 -16.85 -28.27
CA ASP A 37 -10.06 -17.49 -27.39
C ASP A 37 -9.94 -17.13 -25.89
N GLY A 38 -9.34 -15.97 -25.58
CA GLY A 38 -9.11 -15.53 -24.21
C GLY A 38 -7.78 -15.99 -23.62
N SER A 39 -6.93 -16.66 -24.40
CA SER A 39 -5.54 -16.92 -24.01
C SER A 39 -4.64 -15.69 -24.10
N LEU A 40 -5.09 -14.63 -24.79
CA LEU A 40 -4.41 -13.33 -24.81
C LEU A 40 -5.42 -12.19 -24.58
N ILE A 41 -5.28 -11.44 -23.52
CA ILE A 41 -6.15 -10.30 -23.17
C ILE A 41 -5.30 -9.05 -23.06
N THR A 42 -5.77 -7.96 -23.64
CA THR A 42 -5.12 -6.66 -23.54
C THR A 42 -6.10 -5.57 -23.11
N GLY A 43 -5.63 -4.58 -22.37
CA GLY A 43 -6.45 -3.50 -21.84
C GLY A 43 -5.71 -2.16 -21.83
N LEU A 44 -6.39 -1.06 -22.11
CA LEU A 44 -5.86 0.30 -22.00
C LEU A 44 -6.62 1.07 -20.92
N PHE A 45 -5.91 1.75 -20.03
CA PHE A 45 -6.46 2.64 -19.03
C PHE A 45 -6.17 4.10 -19.36
N ASP A 46 -7.20 4.88 -19.63
CA ASP A 46 -7.04 6.31 -19.85
C ASP A 46 -7.05 7.05 -18.51
N THR A 47 -6.02 7.87 -18.30
CA THR A 47 -5.89 8.72 -17.12
C THR A 47 -5.66 10.16 -17.57
N PRO A 48 -6.61 11.09 -17.34
CA PRO A 48 -6.44 12.48 -17.77
C PRO A 48 -5.19 13.09 -17.13
N GLY A 49 -4.29 13.60 -17.96
CA GLY A 49 -3.01 14.17 -17.52
C GLY A 49 -1.84 13.18 -17.44
N GLU A 50 -2.04 11.92 -17.84
CA GLU A 50 -1.03 10.87 -17.83
C GLU A 50 -1.07 9.99 -19.08
N SER A 51 0.04 9.27 -19.33
CA SER A 51 0.10 8.27 -20.38
C SER A 51 -0.80 7.08 -20.02
N ALA A 52 -1.64 6.68 -20.97
CA ALA A 52 -2.56 5.58 -20.79
C ALA A 52 -1.82 4.29 -20.43
N SER A 53 -2.29 3.57 -19.39
CA SER A 53 -1.63 2.35 -18.93
C SER A 53 -2.11 1.15 -19.75
N ARG A 54 -1.18 0.39 -20.35
CA ARG A 54 -1.47 -0.82 -21.12
C ARG A 54 -1.28 -2.06 -20.27
N VAL A 55 -2.16 -3.02 -20.43
CA VAL A 55 -2.14 -4.34 -19.80
C VAL A 55 -2.11 -5.40 -20.89
N TYR A 56 -1.27 -6.41 -20.73
CA TYR A 56 -1.16 -7.58 -21.57
C TYR A 56 -1.17 -8.81 -20.68
N ILE A 57 -2.07 -9.75 -20.93
CA ILE A 57 -2.23 -10.95 -20.12
C ILE A 57 -2.27 -12.15 -21.03
N ARG A 58 -1.38 -13.11 -20.77
CA ARG A 58 -1.39 -14.41 -21.43
C ARG A 58 -1.81 -15.48 -20.45
N ILE A 59 -2.73 -16.33 -20.91
CA ILE A 59 -3.27 -17.43 -20.15
C ILE A 59 -2.94 -18.71 -20.90
N GLU A 60 -2.16 -19.57 -20.27
CA GLU A 60 -1.74 -20.85 -20.80
C GLU A 60 -2.33 -21.96 -19.93
N SER A 61 -2.79 -23.05 -20.53
CA SER A 61 -3.26 -24.22 -19.77
C SER A 61 -2.23 -25.33 -19.86
N ASP A 62 -1.84 -25.90 -18.72
CA ASP A 62 -0.96 -27.06 -18.73
C ASP A 62 -1.72 -28.36 -19.06
N ALA A 63 -0.98 -29.43 -19.30
CA ALA A 63 -1.54 -30.75 -19.66
C ALA A 63 -2.42 -31.36 -18.55
N THR A 64 -2.42 -30.80 -17.34
CA THR A 64 -3.27 -31.21 -16.20
C THR A 64 -4.53 -30.35 -16.07
N GLY A 65 -4.76 -29.41 -16.99
CA GLY A 65 -5.89 -28.49 -16.98
C GLY A 65 -5.73 -27.31 -16.01
N ARG A 66 -4.53 -27.12 -15.42
CA ARG A 66 -4.25 -25.97 -14.57
C ARG A 66 -3.90 -24.76 -15.43
N VAL A 67 -4.46 -23.63 -15.03
CA VAL A 67 -4.38 -22.39 -15.80
C VAL A 67 -3.26 -21.53 -15.23
N ALA A 68 -2.22 -21.33 -16.02
CA ALA A 68 -1.13 -20.41 -15.75
C ALA A 68 -1.49 -19.02 -16.31
N LEU A 69 -1.73 -18.08 -15.40
CA LEU A 69 -2.01 -16.68 -15.75
C LEU A 69 -0.76 -15.83 -15.55
N SER A 70 -0.27 -15.25 -16.64
CA SER A 70 0.84 -14.31 -16.68
C SER A 70 0.35 -12.94 -17.16
N GLY A 71 0.58 -11.89 -16.36
CA GLY A 71 0.07 -10.55 -16.64
C GLY A 71 1.16 -9.50 -16.52
N GLU A 72 1.21 -8.60 -17.49
CA GLU A 72 2.10 -7.47 -17.55
C GLU A 72 1.28 -6.18 -17.64
N CYS A 73 1.62 -5.19 -16.82
CA CYS A 73 1.02 -3.87 -16.86
C CYS A 73 2.09 -2.79 -16.96
N SER A 74 1.80 -1.72 -17.70
CA SER A 74 2.68 -0.56 -17.78
C SER A 74 2.58 0.38 -16.56
N CYS A 75 1.74 0.10 -15.56
CA CYS A 75 1.76 0.81 -14.27
C CYS A 75 3.05 0.47 -13.51
N MET A 76 3.38 1.22 -12.47
CA MET A 76 4.65 0.99 -11.77
C MET A 76 4.76 -0.28 -10.95
N GLU A 77 3.63 -0.88 -10.60
CA GLU A 77 3.58 -2.12 -9.83
C GLU A 77 3.84 -3.34 -10.73
N ARG A 78 3.57 -3.19 -12.04
CA ARG A 78 3.91 -4.02 -13.21
C ARG A 78 3.39 -5.46 -13.24
N VAL A 79 3.41 -6.19 -12.12
CA VAL A 79 2.95 -7.58 -11.98
C VAL A 79 1.92 -7.68 -10.85
N GLU A 80 0.87 -8.49 -11.06
CA GLU A 80 -0.20 -8.73 -10.08
C GLU A 80 -0.85 -7.45 -9.48
N CYS A 81 -0.94 -6.38 -10.27
CA CYS A 81 -1.49 -5.09 -9.84
C CYS A 81 -3.01 -4.98 -10.01
N ALA A 82 -3.60 -3.92 -9.45
CA ALA A 82 -5.03 -3.65 -9.54
C ALA A 82 -5.53 -3.48 -10.98
N HIS A 83 -4.67 -3.03 -11.91
CA HIS A 83 -5.02 -2.88 -13.33
C HIS A 83 -5.13 -4.22 -14.06
N ILE A 84 -4.27 -5.20 -13.75
CA ILE A 84 -4.35 -6.56 -14.32
C ILE A 84 -5.62 -7.24 -13.81
N ALA A 85 -5.86 -7.16 -12.50
CA ALA A 85 -7.09 -7.65 -11.89
C ALA A 85 -8.32 -6.98 -12.50
N ALA A 86 -8.30 -5.67 -12.74
CA ALA A 86 -9.41 -4.95 -13.36
C ALA A 86 -9.67 -5.41 -14.81
N VAL A 87 -8.62 -5.61 -15.62
CA VAL A 87 -8.77 -6.11 -17.00
C VAL A 87 -9.30 -7.54 -17.03
N LEU A 88 -8.84 -8.40 -16.12
CA LEU A 88 -9.34 -9.77 -15.99
C LEU A 88 -10.79 -9.82 -15.54
N LEU A 89 -11.16 -8.99 -14.56
CA LEU A 89 -12.54 -8.87 -14.09
C LEU A 89 -13.44 -8.34 -15.21
N GLN A 90 -13.03 -7.29 -15.92
CA GLN A 90 -13.81 -6.76 -17.03
C GLN A 90 -13.94 -7.75 -18.19
N ALA A 91 -12.88 -8.50 -18.52
CA ALA A 91 -12.93 -9.52 -19.55
C ALA A 91 -13.85 -10.70 -19.17
N LEU A 92 -13.92 -11.06 -17.88
CA LEU A 92 -14.93 -12.01 -17.39
C LEU A 92 -16.33 -11.46 -17.57
N THR A 93 -16.58 -10.22 -17.15
CA THR A 93 -17.88 -9.55 -17.27
C THR A 93 -18.34 -9.48 -18.74
N VAL A 94 -17.45 -9.10 -19.66
CA VAL A 94 -17.74 -9.02 -21.10
C VAL A 94 -18.02 -10.40 -21.68
N ASN A 95 -17.26 -11.43 -21.26
CA ASN A 95 -17.44 -12.79 -21.76
C ASN A 95 -18.68 -13.50 -21.18
N THR A 96 -19.10 -13.18 -19.97
CA THR A 96 -20.33 -13.73 -19.35
C THR A 96 -21.59 -12.94 -19.73
N GLY A 97 -21.42 -11.78 -20.39
CA GLY A 97 -22.54 -10.93 -20.81
C GLY A 97 -23.27 -10.25 -19.65
N LEU A 98 -22.67 -10.23 -18.46
CA LEU A 98 -23.27 -9.62 -17.26
C LEU A 98 -23.06 -8.09 -17.32
N VAL A 99 -24.12 -7.30 -17.10
CA VAL A 99 -24.07 -5.83 -17.13
C VAL A 99 -24.70 -5.29 -15.86
N GLY A 100 -24.04 -4.35 -15.17
CA GLY A 100 -24.56 -3.72 -13.93
C GLY A 100 -24.04 -4.34 -12.64
N GLU A 101 -24.73 -4.17 -11.51
CA GLU A 101 -24.31 -4.70 -10.19
C GLU A 101 -24.10 -6.23 -10.17
N ASP A 102 -24.73 -6.96 -11.10
CA ASP A 102 -24.58 -8.42 -11.29
C ASP A 102 -23.28 -8.80 -12.02
N ALA A 103 -22.54 -7.84 -12.58
CA ALA A 103 -21.29 -8.03 -13.33
C ALA A 103 -20.13 -8.58 -12.48
N PHE A 104 -20.24 -8.48 -11.16
CA PHE A 104 -19.19 -8.86 -10.25
C PHE A 104 -19.76 -9.63 -9.06
N PRO A 105 -19.53 -10.95 -8.96
CA PRO A 105 -19.92 -11.70 -7.79
C PRO A 105 -19.40 -11.02 -6.53
N ALA A 106 -20.23 -10.91 -5.49
CA ALA A 106 -19.83 -10.35 -4.21
C ALA A 106 -18.58 -11.08 -3.70
N LEU A 107 -17.44 -10.40 -3.75
CA LEU A 107 -16.23 -10.91 -3.14
C LEU A 107 -16.45 -10.82 -1.65
N HIS A 108 -16.51 -11.96 -0.98
CA HIS A 108 -16.63 -12.01 0.47
C HIS A 108 -15.44 -11.24 1.07
N GLU A 109 -15.72 -10.02 1.52
CA GLU A 109 -14.82 -9.27 2.38
C GLU A 109 -14.62 -10.08 3.65
N THR A 110 -13.46 -10.74 3.75
CA THR A 110 -12.89 -11.07 5.06
C THR A 110 -11.46 -10.54 5.11
N PRO A 111 -11.26 -9.25 5.41
CA PRO A 111 -9.99 -8.81 5.93
C PRO A 111 -9.86 -9.41 7.33
N THR A 112 -9.11 -10.51 7.48
CA THR A 112 -8.63 -10.87 8.80
C THR A 112 -7.51 -9.89 9.14
N THR A 113 -7.85 -8.87 9.93
CA THR A 113 -6.96 -8.04 10.75
C THR A 113 -6.24 -8.89 11.80
N GLN A 114 -5.52 -9.94 11.39
CA GLN A 114 -4.63 -10.65 12.28
C GLN A 114 -3.31 -9.91 12.33
N PHE A 115 -3.23 -9.07 13.37
CA PHE A 115 -1.97 -8.54 13.86
C PHE A 115 -1.01 -9.72 14.12
N PRO A 116 0.24 -9.67 13.63
CA PRO A 116 1.28 -10.44 14.29
C PRO A 116 1.23 -10.08 15.77
N ASP A 117 1.37 -11.06 16.65
CA ASP A 117 1.44 -10.90 18.11
C ASP A 117 2.02 -9.53 18.49
N ASP A 118 1.15 -8.57 18.82
CA ASP A 118 1.54 -7.17 19.04
C ASP A 118 2.30 -7.03 20.37
N GLY A 119 2.45 -8.14 21.09
CA GLY A 119 3.10 -8.29 22.38
C GLY A 119 2.30 -7.65 23.52
N TYR A 120 1.15 -7.03 23.27
CA TYR A 120 0.38 -6.36 24.30
C TYR A 120 -0.40 -7.36 25.15
N PRO A 121 -0.48 -7.15 26.48
CA PRO A 121 -1.41 -7.91 27.29
C PRO A 121 -2.84 -7.67 26.79
N PRO A 122 -3.73 -8.69 26.78
CA PRO A 122 -5.13 -8.54 26.36
C PRO A 122 -5.90 -7.44 27.12
N SER A 123 -5.46 -7.13 28.36
CA SER A 123 -6.04 -6.09 29.20
C SER A 123 -5.71 -4.66 28.76
N VAL A 124 -4.80 -4.47 27.80
CA VAL A 124 -4.41 -3.16 27.29
C VAL A 124 -5.04 -3.03 25.91
N SER A 125 -6.02 -2.14 25.75
CA SER A 125 -6.65 -1.85 24.45
C SER A 125 -6.08 -0.62 23.78
N GLN A 126 -5.41 0.26 24.52
CA GLN A 126 -4.77 1.44 23.96
C GLN A 126 -3.44 1.07 23.28
N ARG A 127 -3.11 1.72 22.17
CA ARG A 127 -1.87 1.54 21.40
C ARG A 127 -1.26 2.88 21.08
N LEU A 128 0.07 2.92 21.05
CA LEU A 128 0.82 3.99 20.40
C LEU A 128 0.95 3.66 18.91
N LEU A 129 0.78 4.67 18.05
CA LEU A 129 0.94 4.58 16.60
C LEU A 129 1.90 5.68 16.11
N TYR A 130 2.69 5.38 15.10
CA TYR A 130 3.54 6.33 14.41
C TYR A 130 2.98 6.55 13.00
N GLY A 131 2.58 7.78 12.69
CA GLY A 131 2.09 8.15 11.36
C GLY A 131 3.20 8.77 10.53
N LEU A 132 3.55 8.11 9.43
CA LEU A 132 4.42 8.65 8.38
C LEU A 132 3.58 9.45 7.38
N PHE A 133 3.98 10.71 7.18
CA PHE A 133 3.33 11.61 6.23
C PHE A 133 4.20 11.76 5.00
N ARG A 134 3.57 11.74 3.83
CA ARG A 134 4.21 12.14 2.59
C ARG A 134 4.01 13.64 2.43
N GLU A 135 5.10 14.39 2.38
CA GLU A 135 5.03 15.82 2.07
C GLU A 135 5.83 16.11 0.80
N PRO A 136 5.20 16.66 -0.26
CA PRO A 136 5.87 16.97 -1.53
C PRO A 136 6.75 18.24 -1.47
N SER A 137 6.97 18.81 -0.29
CA SER A 137 7.62 20.12 -0.10
C SER A 137 9.14 20.00 0.12
N ALA A 138 9.84 21.10 -0.13
CA ALA A 138 11.30 21.29 -0.27
C ALA A 138 12.19 20.89 0.93
N SER A 139 11.65 20.31 2.00
CA SER A 139 12.42 19.82 3.14
C SER A 139 12.77 18.35 2.94
N ALA A 140 14.07 18.06 2.75
CA ALA A 140 14.59 16.71 2.58
C ALA A 140 14.47 15.91 3.89
N GLY A 141 13.33 15.27 4.15
CA GLY A 141 13.13 14.42 5.32
C GLY A 141 11.76 13.74 5.34
N LEU A 142 11.61 12.77 6.24
CA LEU A 142 10.36 12.02 6.44
C LEU A 142 9.63 12.53 7.70
N PRO A 143 8.47 13.21 7.57
CA PRO A 143 7.74 13.70 8.73
C PRO A 143 6.96 12.59 9.44
N ILE A 144 7.17 12.50 10.75
CA ILE A 144 6.50 11.56 11.66
C ILE A 144 5.64 12.32 12.68
N ARG A 145 4.46 11.78 12.98
CA ARG A 145 3.69 12.13 14.20
C ARG A 145 3.36 10.90 15.01
N THR A 146 3.19 11.11 16.30
CA THR A 146 2.80 10.09 17.26
C THR A 146 1.34 10.24 17.65
N PHE A 147 0.65 9.11 17.75
CA PHE A 147 -0.75 9.04 18.12
C PHE A 147 -0.97 7.97 19.18
N SER A 148 -2.02 8.12 19.96
CA SER A 148 -2.61 7.02 20.72
C SER A 148 -4.01 6.72 20.22
N ALA A 149 -4.38 5.45 20.19
CA ALA A 149 -5.70 5.00 19.77
C ALA A 149 -6.14 3.79 20.59
N SER A 150 -7.45 3.58 20.68
CA SER A 150 -8.02 2.34 21.22
C SER A 150 -8.18 1.32 20.10
N VAL A 151 -7.85 0.05 20.37
CA VAL A 151 -8.11 -1.06 19.47
C VAL A 151 -9.52 -1.59 19.72
N LEU A 152 -10.30 -1.69 18.66
CA LEU A 152 -11.63 -2.30 18.65
C LEU A 152 -11.54 -3.83 18.50
N PRO A 153 -12.59 -4.59 18.86
CA PRO A 153 -12.61 -6.06 18.71
C PRO A 153 -12.38 -6.56 17.28
N ASN A 154 -12.69 -5.74 16.27
CA ASN A 154 -12.43 -6.04 14.85
C ASN A 154 -11.00 -5.70 14.39
N GLY A 155 -10.13 -5.27 15.31
CA GLY A 155 -8.76 -4.88 15.01
C GLY A 155 -8.62 -3.53 14.30
N ARG A 156 -9.65 -2.68 14.28
CA ARG A 156 -9.52 -1.30 13.82
C ARG A 156 -9.18 -0.37 14.97
N PHE A 157 -8.63 0.80 14.64
CA PHE A 157 -8.36 1.85 15.61
C PHE A 157 -9.53 2.80 15.75
N ASP A 158 -9.80 3.20 16.99
CA ASP A 158 -10.77 4.23 17.34
C ASP A 158 -10.11 5.27 18.27
N ASN A 159 -10.75 6.44 18.42
CA ASN A 159 -10.32 7.51 19.32
C ASN A 159 -8.85 7.92 19.12
N LEU A 160 -8.45 8.14 17.86
CA LEU A 160 -7.11 8.57 17.49
C LEU A 160 -6.81 9.98 18.03
N ARG A 161 -5.84 10.10 18.93
CA ARG A 161 -5.40 11.37 19.53
C ARG A 161 -3.90 11.57 19.35
N GLY A 162 -3.46 12.82 19.16
CA GLY A 162 -2.02 13.14 19.19
C GLY A 162 -1.40 12.72 20.52
N TYR A 163 -0.19 12.17 20.48
CA TYR A 163 0.57 11.78 21.66
C TYR A 163 1.89 12.54 21.67
N ASP A 164 2.17 13.32 22.71
CA ASP A 164 3.45 14.05 22.84
C ASP A 164 4.56 13.08 23.28
N PRO A 165 5.64 12.88 22.47
CA PRO A 165 6.73 11.99 22.85
C PRO A 165 7.38 12.35 24.19
N ALA A 166 7.35 13.62 24.61
CA ALA A 166 7.93 14.06 25.88
C ALA A 166 7.26 13.39 27.09
N TRP A 167 6.01 12.96 26.97
CA TRP A 167 5.26 12.32 28.06
C TRP A 167 5.82 10.96 28.45
N ALA A 168 6.47 10.25 27.53
CA ALA A 168 7.09 8.95 27.82
C ALA A 168 8.27 9.05 28.80
N GLN A 169 8.88 10.23 28.93
CA GLN A 169 10.03 10.48 29.80
C GLN A 169 9.62 11.09 31.15
N ARG A 170 8.34 11.44 31.34
CA ARG A 170 7.84 12.04 32.58
C ARG A 170 7.47 10.96 33.57
N GLY A 171 8.45 10.53 34.37
CA GLY A 171 8.24 9.55 35.43
C GLY A 171 7.92 8.17 34.88
N ARG A 172 6.87 7.52 35.39
CA ARG A 172 6.50 6.16 34.97
C ARG A 172 5.74 6.19 33.63
N PRO A 173 6.24 5.52 32.57
CA PRO A 173 5.57 5.48 31.28
C PRO A 173 4.16 4.86 31.35
N PRO A 174 3.21 5.32 30.51
CA PRO A 174 1.90 4.70 30.38
C PRO A 174 1.97 3.21 30.05
N ARG A 175 0.99 2.43 30.53
CA ARG A 175 0.93 0.95 30.36
C ARG A 175 0.85 0.49 28.91
N PHE A 176 0.42 1.36 28.00
CA PHE A 176 0.36 1.07 26.58
C PHE A 176 1.69 1.35 25.84
N LEU A 177 2.71 1.85 26.53
CA LEU A 177 4.04 1.97 25.98
C LEU A 177 4.85 0.71 26.27
N ARG A 178 5.54 0.22 25.24
CA ARG A 178 6.52 -0.86 25.29
C ARG A 178 7.90 -0.26 25.48
N ALA A 179 8.87 -1.09 25.89
CA ALA A 179 10.26 -0.64 26.07
C ALA A 179 10.83 0.01 24.79
N LEU A 180 10.57 -0.59 23.62
CA LEU A 180 10.98 -0.04 22.33
C LEU A 180 10.31 1.31 22.02
N ASP A 181 9.09 1.55 22.50
CA ASP A 181 8.42 2.85 22.33
C ASP A 181 9.09 3.93 23.15
N VAL A 182 9.39 3.63 24.41
CA VAL A 182 10.02 4.60 25.32
C VAL A 182 11.35 5.06 24.75
N GLN A 183 12.13 4.13 24.20
CA GLN A 183 13.38 4.43 23.49
C GLN A 183 13.13 5.27 22.23
N SER A 184 12.23 4.84 21.34
CA SER A 184 11.94 5.55 20.09
C SER A 184 11.38 6.96 20.33
N LEU A 185 10.56 7.14 21.36
CA LEU A 185 10.01 8.44 21.77
C LEU A 185 11.10 9.34 22.39
N ALA A 186 12.09 8.77 23.10
CA ALA A 186 13.26 9.53 23.55
C ALA A 186 14.05 10.12 22.37
N GLU A 187 14.28 9.31 21.34
CA GLU A 187 14.97 9.75 20.12
C GLU A 187 14.15 10.80 19.35
N LEU A 188 12.84 10.60 19.20
CA LEU A 188 11.95 11.60 18.59
C LEU A 188 11.96 12.95 19.33
N ASN A 189 12.12 12.94 20.66
CA ASN A 189 12.21 14.18 21.44
C ASN A 189 13.50 14.97 21.21
N ARG A 190 14.57 14.32 20.75
CA ARG A 190 15.83 15.01 20.40
C ARG A 190 15.69 15.80 19.10
N LEU A 191 14.68 15.49 18.30
CA LEU A 191 14.37 16.19 17.07
C LEU A 191 13.44 17.38 17.37
N PRO A 192 13.64 18.55 16.74
CA PRO A 192 12.76 19.69 16.93
C PRO A 192 11.37 19.43 16.29
N PRO A 193 10.26 19.84 16.95
CA PRO A 193 8.95 19.91 16.32
C PRO A 193 8.91 20.93 15.19
N ASP A 194 8.14 20.64 14.14
CA ASP A 194 7.57 21.69 13.30
C ASP A 194 6.27 22.26 13.90
N ARG A 195 5.66 23.22 13.18
CA ARG A 195 4.40 23.88 13.60
C ARG A 195 3.21 22.93 13.72
N GLN A 196 3.26 21.75 13.09
CA GLN A 196 2.23 20.72 13.17
C GLN A 196 2.62 19.59 14.14
N GLU A 197 3.61 19.84 15.01
CA GLU A 197 4.17 18.90 15.97
C GLU A 197 4.83 17.68 15.31
N ARG A 198 5.13 17.75 14.00
CA ARG A 198 5.82 16.68 13.28
C ARG A 198 7.30 16.70 13.64
N ARG A 199 7.89 15.52 13.72
CA ARG A 199 9.34 15.34 13.84
C ARG A 199 9.87 14.86 12.51
N TRP A 200 10.87 15.53 11.99
CA TRP A 200 11.44 15.23 10.69
C TRP A 200 12.62 14.29 10.85
N LEU A 201 12.51 13.10 10.26
CA LEU A 201 13.63 12.16 10.18
C LEU A 201 14.55 12.61 9.05
N HIS A 202 15.75 13.03 9.42
CA HIS A 202 16.81 13.45 8.51
C HIS A 202 18.06 12.60 8.73
N HIS A 203 18.76 12.25 7.64
CA HIS A 203 20.08 11.62 7.66
C HIS A 203 20.17 10.34 8.53
N ASN A 204 21.38 9.92 8.91
CA ASN A 204 21.64 8.66 9.62
C ASN A 204 20.88 8.49 10.95
N PRO A 205 20.76 9.51 11.85
CA PRO A 205 19.97 9.34 13.07
C PRO A 205 18.48 9.10 12.76
N GLY A 206 17.96 9.72 11.70
CA GLY A 206 16.60 9.49 11.23
C GLY A 206 16.38 8.08 10.67
N GLU A 207 17.37 7.51 10.00
CA GLU A 207 17.32 6.14 9.46
C GLU A 207 17.24 5.09 10.57
N GLN A 208 18.11 5.17 11.58
CA GLN A 208 18.09 4.23 12.70
C GLN A 208 16.76 4.26 13.45
N LEU A 209 16.24 5.48 13.66
CA LEU A 209 14.93 5.68 14.25
C LEU A 209 13.82 5.09 13.38
N LEU A 210 13.87 5.30 12.05
CA LEU A 210 12.90 4.71 11.12
C LEU A 210 12.86 3.18 11.22
N TYR A 211 14.02 2.52 11.26
CA TYR A 211 14.09 1.07 11.45
C TYR A 211 13.50 0.63 12.79
N ALA A 212 13.78 1.33 13.88
CA ALA A 212 13.18 1.04 15.18
C ALA A 212 11.65 1.18 15.14
N LEU A 213 11.13 2.20 14.46
CA LEU A 213 9.69 2.39 14.27
C LEU A 213 9.07 1.28 13.41
N LEU A 214 9.75 0.81 12.36
CA LEU A 214 9.29 -0.32 11.54
C LEU A 214 9.26 -1.63 12.33
N GLN A 215 10.32 -1.92 13.09
CA GLN A 215 10.41 -3.09 13.97
C GLN A 215 9.32 -3.10 15.05
N SER A 216 8.86 -1.92 15.45
CA SER A 216 7.76 -1.79 16.41
C SER A 216 6.42 -2.32 15.88
N GLY A 217 6.27 -2.54 14.57
CA GLY A 217 5.02 -2.94 13.92
C GLY A 217 3.91 -1.87 13.97
N ARG A 218 4.25 -0.64 14.40
CA ARG A 218 3.29 0.43 14.69
C ARG A 218 3.51 1.69 13.86
N LEU A 219 4.35 1.62 12.83
CA LEU A 219 4.51 2.67 11.84
C LEU A 219 3.46 2.47 10.73
N TYR A 220 2.69 3.50 10.42
CA TYR A 220 1.63 3.49 9.41
C TYR A 220 1.86 4.62 8.42
N LEU A 221 1.63 4.36 7.14
CA LEU A 221 1.49 5.44 6.18
C LEU A 221 0.10 6.06 6.37
N ARG A 222 0.01 7.39 6.54
CA ARG A 222 -1.26 8.05 6.94
C ARG A 222 -2.46 7.74 6.02
N GLN A 223 -2.20 7.42 4.75
CA GLN A 223 -3.22 7.10 3.73
C GLN A 223 -3.69 5.64 3.77
N THR A 224 -3.13 4.80 4.66
CA THR A 224 -3.41 3.37 4.73
C THR A 224 -3.73 2.93 6.16
N GLU A 225 -4.62 1.96 6.34
CA GLU A 225 -4.84 1.29 7.63
C GLU A 225 -3.83 0.15 7.89
N LEU A 226 -2.81 0.00 7.03
CA LEU A 226 -1.81 -1.06 7.12
C LEU A 226 -0.52 -0.54 7.76
N ALA A 227 0.00 -1.31 8.71
CA ALA A 227 1.32 -1.06 9.29
C ALA A 227 2.40 -1.30 8.22
N LEU A 228 3.31 -0.34 8.08
CA LEU A 228 4.51 -0.46 7.28
C LEU A 228 5.43 -1.51 7.88
N ARG A 229 6.08 -2.27 7.00
CA ARG A 229 7.12 -3.23 7.34
C ARG A 229 8.30 -3.04 6.40
N CYS A 230 9.49 -3.41 6.87
CA CYS A 230 10.61 -3.58 5.96
C CYS A 230 10.21 -4.65 4.94
N GLY A 231 10.16 -4.27 3.67
CA GLY A 231 10.18 -5.24 2.59
C GLY A 231 11.61 -5.75 2.37
N ASP A 232 11.76 -6.64 1.40
CA ASP A 232 13.07 -7.12 0.97
C ASP A 232 13.97 -5.96 0.53
N THR A 233 15.28 -6.10 0.75
CA THR A 233 16.28 -5.17 0.22
C THR A 233 16.21 -5.15 -1.30
N ARG A 234 16.30 -3.96 -1.89
CA ARG A 234 16.22 -3.76 -3.33
C ARG A 234 17.38 -2.90 -3.79
N ASP A 235 18.01 -3.30 -4.88
CA ASP A 235 19.00 -2.45 -5.52
C ASP A 235 18.31 -1.21 -6.06
N SER A 236 18.86 -0.02 -5.82
CA SER A 236 18.28 1.22 -6.35
C SER A 236 19.29 2.05 -7.11
N LEU A 237 18.86 2.59 -8.24
CA LEU A 237 19.62 3.52 -9.06
C LEU A 237 19.01 4.90 -8.94
N VAL A 238 19.87 5.91 -8.77
CA VAL A 238 19.46 7.31 -8.79
C VAL A 238 19.62 7.86 -10.20
N ARG A 239 18.53 8.36 -10.77
CA ARG A 239 18.52 9.06 -12.06
C ARG A 239 18.05 10.50 -11.88
N TRP A 240 18.68 11.44 -12.59
CA TRP A 240 18.22 12.82 -12.60
C TRP A 240 17.16 13.04 -13.68
N ARG A 241 16.08 13.72 -13.33
CA ARG A 241 15.06 14.19 -14.27
C ARG A 241 15.00 15.70 -14.27
N ILE A 242 14.60 16.26 -15.41
CA ILE A 242 14.36 17.68 -15.59
C ILE A 242 12.88 17.84 -16.00
N ASP A 243 12.12 18.67 -15.29
CA ASP A 243 10.73 18.96 -15.67
C ASP A 243 10.63 20.00 -16.79
N SER A 244 9.40 20.28 -17.24
CA SER A 244 9.12 21.28 -18.28
C SER A 244 9.48 22.72 -17.89
N GLN A 245 9.77 22.98 -16.61
CA GLN A 245 10.24 24.26 -16.10
C GLN A 245 11.77 24.29 -15.92
N GLY A 246 12.49 23.24 -16.35
CA GLY A 246 13.95 23.15 -16.23
C GLY A 246 14.42 22.76 -14.83
N ARG A 247 13.51 22.38 -13.90
CA ARG A 247 13.88 21.99 -12.55
C ARG A 247 14.41 20.57 -12.55
N GLN A 248 15.58 20.38 -11.96
CA GLN A 248 16.19 19.07 -11.82
C GLN A 248 15.78 18.43 -10.50
N TYR A 249 15.45 17.13 -10.53
CA TYR A 249 15.15 16.36 -9.32
C TYR A 249 15.60 14.91 -9.46
N PRO A 250 16.05 14.27 -8.38
CA PRO A 250 16.43 12.87 -8.39
C PRO A 250 15.20 11.96 -8.38
N LEU A 251 15.25 10.90 -9.18
CA LEU A 251 14.30 9.79 -9.19
C LEU A 251 15.05 8.54 -8.75
N PHE A 252 14.51 7.84 -7.75
CA PHE A 252 15.03 6.57 -7.26
C PHE A 252 14.28 5.43 -7.94
N GLU A 253 14.99 4.58 -8.67
CA GLU A 253 14.44 3.41 -9.36
C GLU A 253 14.96 2.16 -8.65
N SER A 254 14.07 1.38 -8.02
CA SER A 254 14.44 0.13 -7.34
C SER A 254 14.23 -1.11 -8.23
N THR A 255 15.03 -2.15 -8.01
CA THR A 255 14.91 -3.47 -8.62
C THR A 255 14.74 -4.53 -7.53
N PRO A 256 13.62 -5.28 -7.52
CA PRO A 256 12.45 -5.11 -8.39
C PRO A 256 11.71 -3.79 -8.08
N ALA A 257 10.97 -3.26 -9.05
CA ALA A 257 10.21 -2.02 -8.86
C ALA A 257 9.22 -2.15 -7.69
N THR A 258 9.13 -1.11 -6.85
CA THR A 258 8.17 -1.06 -5.74
C THR A 258 6.74 -1.20 -6.26
N ALA A 259 5.99 -2.16 -5.73
CA ALA A 259 4.62 -2.50 -6.13
C ALA A 259 3.55 -1.50 -5.63
N LEU A 260 3.96 -0.33 -5.15
CA LEU A 260 3.07 0.73 -4.67
C LEU A 260 3.69 2.08 -5.00
N GLN A 261 3.16 2.75 -6.02
CA GLN A 261 3.46 4.17 -6.22
C GLN A 261 2.58 5.01 -5.32
N PHE A 262 3.16 5.47 -4.22
CA PHE A 262 2.58 6.61 -3.52
C PHE A 262 2.85 7.87 -4.36
N ARG A 263 1.85 8.75 -4.47
CA ARG A 263 1.93 10.08 -5.10
C ARG A 263 1.87 11.19 -4.09
#